data_AF-A0A1S3ZRG0-F1
#
_entry.id   AF-A0A1S3ZRG0-F1
#
_cell.length_a   1.000
_cell.length_b   1.000
_cell.length_c   1.000
_cell.angle_alpha   90.00
_cell.angle_beta   90.00
_cell.angle_gamma   90.00
#
_symmetry.space_group_name_H-M   'P 1'
#
loop_
_entity.id
_entity.type
_entity.pdbx_description
1 polymer ?
#
loop_
_entity_poly.entity_id
_entity_poly.type
_entity_poly.pdbx_seq_one_letter_code
_entity_poly.pdbx_strand_id
1 'polypeptide(L)'
;MVETTITSTGDASNIAIPVSYDINHPYHLNNSDSPGMTPGNTVFDERGYPWWRRSILLSLSAKKKLGFINGACQSPDLKSLEHEQWSCVNDIVIYWILNALSKDIVDSMIYSKTAKELWDSLEQRFGKSNGAKLYHLQKELSGITQGNSDIARYFTKLK
;
A
#
# COMPACT_ATOMS: atom_id res chain seq x y z
N MET A 1 -21.67 11.02 -68.56
CA MET A 1 -21.94 10.47 -67.21
C MET A 1 -21.16 9.17 -67.10
N VAL A 2 -19.91 9.29 -66.64
CA VAL A 2 -19.34 8.74 -65.39
C VAL A 2 -18.97 7.25 -65.51
N GLU A 3 -17.72 7.01 -65.89
CA GLU A 3 -16.95 5.83 -65.47
C GLU A 3 -16.56 6.01 -64.00
N THR A 4 -16.63 4.96 -63.18
CA THR A 4 -15.61 4.68 -62.15
C THR A 4 -15.72 3.22 -61.73
N THR A 5 -14.75 2.41 -62.18
CA THR A 5 -14.38 1.13 -61.57
C THR A 5 -13.73 1.42 -60.22
N ILE A 6 -14.21 0.80 -59.13
CA ILE A 6 -13.50 0.82 -57.84
C ILE A 6 -13.09 -0.61 -57.49
N THR A 7 -11.84 -0.92 -57.84
CA THR A 7 -11.08 -2.02 -57.26
C THR A 7 -10.77 -1.66 -55.80
N SER A 8 -11.30 -2.43 -54.84
CA SER A 8 -10.84 -2.35 -53.44
C SER A 8 -9.96 -3.57 -53.16
N THR A 9 -8.66 -3.34 -53.17
CA THR A 9 -7.62 -4.23 -52.64
C THR A 9 -6.92 -3.43 -51.54
N GLY A 10 -6.78 -4.00 -50.34
CA GLY A 10 -6.13 -3.31 -49.24
C GLY A 10 -6.28 -4.03 -47.91
N ASP A 11 -5.37 -4.97 -47.68
CA ASP A 11 -5.07 -5.67 -46.43
C ASP A 11 -4.88 -4.75 -45.22
N ALA A 12 -5.22 -5.26 -44.03
CA ALA A 12 -4.22 -5.68 -43.04
C ALA A 12 -4.94 -6.00 -41.72
N SER A 13 -4.83 -7.26 -41.32
CA SER A 13 -5.09 -7.75 -39.97
C SER A 13 -4.57 -6.78 -38.90
N ASN A 14 -5.48 -6.22 -38.11
CA ASN A 14 -5.18 -5.61 -36.81
C ASN A 14 -4.61 -6.70 -35.89
N ILE A 15 -3.31 -6.93 -35.99
CA ILE A 15 -2.57 -7.66 -34.96
C ILE A 15 -2.50 -6.71 -33.78
N ALA A 16 -3.32 -6.96 -32.76
CA ALA A 16 -3.16 -6.33 -31.46
C ALA A 16 -1.74 -6.65 -30.98
N ILE A 17 -0.83 -5.70 -31.13
CA ILE A 17 0.52 -5.81 -30.57
C ILE A 17 0.31 -5.80 -29.06
N PRO A 18 0.61 -6.89 -28.33
CA PRO A 18 0.60 -6.81 -26.88
C PRO A 18 1.63 -5.77 -26.49
N VAL A 19 1.20 -4.70 -25.84
CA VAL A 19 2.10 -3.68 -25.28
C VAL A 19 2.96 -4.39 -24.24
N SER A 20 4.11 -4.87 -24.67
CA SER A 20 5.11 -5.53 -23.84
C SER A 20 5.81 -4.45 -23.03
N TYR A 21 5.27 -4.13 -21.86
CA TYR A 21 5.96 -3.27 -20.90
C TYR A 21 7.29 -3.92 -20.48
N ASP A 22 8.34 -3.10 -20.36
CA ASP A 22 9.59 -3.52 -19.73
C ASP A 22 9.28 -4.13 -18.36
N ILE A 23 9.95 -5.22 -17.99
CA ILE A 23 9.86 -5.87 -16.66
C ILE A 23 10.18 -4.87 -15.53
N ASN A 24 10.89 -3.79 -15.84
CA ASN A 24 11.20 -2.70 -14.92
C ASN A 24 10.17 -1.56 -14.92
N HIS A 25 9.14 -1.63 -15.76
CA HIS A 25 8.08 -0.64 -15.80
C HIS A 25 7.30 -0.63 -14.48
N PRO A 26 7.03 0.54 -13.87
CA PRO A 26 6.36 0.62 -12.57
C PRO A 26 4.98 -0.06 -12.57
N TYR A 27 4.31 -0.13 -13.72
CA TYR A 27 2.99 -0.74 -13.87
C TYR A 27 3.02 -2.19 -14.34
N HIS A 28 4.21 -2.78 -14.52
CA HIS A 28 4.34 -4.19 -14.89
C HIS A 28 3.87 -5.09 -13.74
N LEU A 29 2.97 -6.03 -14.01
CA LEU A 29 2.51 -7.04 -13.04
C LEU A 29 3.28 -8.34 -13.28
N ASN A 30 3.96 -8.84 -12.25
CA ASN A 30 4.61 -10.14 -12.31
C ASN A 30 3.62 -11.26 -11.95
N ASN A 31 3.90 -12.50 -12.35
CA ASN A 31 3.10 -13.67 -11.92
C ASN A 31 3.02 -13.83 -10.39
N SER A 32 3.97 -13.27 -9.65
CA SER A 32 3.96 -13.24 -8.18
C SER A 32 2.99 -12.20 -7.58
N ASP A 33 2.44 -11.30 -8.40
CA ASP A 33 1.58 -10.20 -7.97
C ASP A 33 0.09 -10.62 -7.95
N SER A 34 -0.17 -11.88 -7.59
CA SER A 34 -1.54 -12.36 -7.44
C SER A 34 -2.22 -11.69 -6.24
N PRO A 35 -3.53 -11.41 -6.31
CA PRO A 35 -4.28 -10.86 -5.18
C PRO A 35 -4.09 -11.71 -3.94
N GLY A 36 -4.13 -13.04 -4.06
CA GLY A 36 -4.00 -13.99 -2.95
C GLY A 36 -2.68 -13.98 -2.19
N MET A 37 -1.67 -13.20 -2.61
CA MET A 37 -0.38 -13.10 -1.93
C MET A 37 -0.35 -11.92 -0.96
N THR A 38 -0.90 -12.12 0.23
CA THR A 38 -0.94 -11.12 1.30
C THR A 38 0.48 -10.72 1.76
N PRO A 39 0.76 -9.42 1.93
CA PRO A 39 2.01 -8.92 2.51
C PRO A 39 2.23 -9.34 3.98
N GLY A 40 2.72 -10.56 4.20
CA GLY A 40 3.04 -11.05 5.54
C GLY A 40 1.79 -11.43 6.33
N ASN A 41 1.83 -12.58 6.99
CA ASN A 41 0.73 -13.20 7.76
C ASN A 41 0.31 -12.41 9.03
N THR A 42 0.51 -11.10 9.08
CA THR A 42 0.21 -10.29 10.26
C THR A 42 -0.86 -9.27 9.94
N VAL A 43 -2.10 -9.66 10.26
CA VAL A 43 -3.26 -8.77 10.29
C VAL A 43 -3.02 -7.70 11.35
N PHE A 44 -3.11 -6.43 10.98
CA PHE A 44 -3.01 -5.32 11.91
C PHE A 44 -4.29 -5.19 12.73
N ASP A 45 -4.17 -5.30 14.06
CA ASP A 45 -5.24 -5.25 15.05
C ASP A 45 -5.14 -4.02 15.96
N GLU A 46 -4.70 -2.88 15.40
CA GLU A 46 -4.42 -1.60 16.08
C GLU A 46 -3.16 -1.59 16.98
N ARG A 47 -2.53 -2.73 17.24
CA ARG A 47 -1.28 -2.82 18.01
C ARG A 47 -0.07 -2.98 17.11
N GLY A 48 1.05 -2.38 17.53
CA GLY A 48 2.33 -2.57 16.84
C GLY A 48 2.39 -1.92 15.45
N TYR A 49 1.69 -0.80 15.22
CA TYR A 49 1.70 -0.09 13.94
C TYR A 49 3.10 0.15 13.37
N PRO A 50 4.14 0.56 14.14
CA PRO A 50 5.48 0.76 13.58
C PRO A 50 6.08 -0.50 12.95
N TRP A 51 5.84 -1.67 13.55
CA TRP A 51 6.33 -2.96 13.04
C TRP A 51 5.53 -3.38 11.81
N TRP A 52 4.19 -3.33 11.88
CA TRP A 52 3.32 -3.67 10.75
C TRP A 52 3.59 -2.78 9.54
N ARG A 53 3.67 -1.46 9.77
CA ARG A 53 4.03 -0.45 8.78
C ARG A 53 5.35 -0.80 8.08
N ARG A 54 6.38 -1.19 8.85
CA ARG A 54 7.68 -1.57 8.29
C ARG A 54 7.57 -2.82 7.41
N SER A 55 6.77 -3.81 7.82
CA SER A 55 6.52 -5.03 7.06
C SER A 55 5.83 -4.75 5.72
N ILE A 56 4.81 -3.89 5.69
CA ILE A 56 4.15 -3.47 4.44
C ILE A 56 5.12 -2.75 3.51
N LEU A 57 5.89 -1.78 4.03
CA LEU A 57 6.89 -1.05 3.24
C LEU A 57 7.93 -2.00 2.62
N LEU A 58 8.38 -3.02 3.36
CA LEU A 58 9.34 -4.00 2.87
C LEU A 58 8.74 -4.89 1.77
N SER A 59 7.52 -5.39 1.98
CA SER A 59 6.82 -6.23 0.99
C SER A 59 6.56 -5.49 -0.32
N LEU A 60 6.08 -4.24 -0.25
CA LEU A 60 5.84 -3.41 -1.45
C LEU A 60 7.15 -3.03 -2.14
N SER A 61 8.22 -2.77 -1.38
CA SER A 61 9.54 -2.51 -1.94
C SER A 61 10.08 -3.73 -2.70
N ALA A 62 9.94 -4.93 -2.16
CA ALA A 62 10.36 -6.17 -2.82
C ALA A 62 9.61 -6.41 -4.14
N LYS A 63 8.35 -5.95 -4.23
CA LYS A 63 7.51 -6.02 -5.43
C LYS A 63 7.64 -4.80 -6.36
N LYS A 64 8.55 -3.87 -6.07
CA LYS A 64 8.70 -2.58 -6.79
C LYS A 64 7.41 -1.75 -6.86
N LYS A 65 6.51 -1.88 -5.88
CA LYS A 65 5.23 -1.14 -5.80
C LYS A 65 5.19 -0.02 -4.76
N LEU A 66 6.31 0.24 -4.08
CA LEU A 66 6.40 1.29 -3.06
C LEU A 66 5.99 2.69 -3.59
N GLY A 67 6.18 2.93 -4.89
CA GLY A 67 5.81 4.17 -5.57
C GLY A 67 4.33 4.54 -5.47
N PHE A 68 3.44 3.55 -5.33
CA PHE A 68 1.99 3.76 -5.28
C PHE A 68 1.52 4.36 -3.95
N ILE A 69 2.26 4.12 -2.85
CA ILE A 69 1.87 4.64 -1.53
C ILE A 69 2.64 5.92 -1.16
N ASN A 70 3.88 6.10 -1.63
CA ASN A 70 4.65 7.31 -1.37
C ASN A 70 4.35 8.45 -2.38
N GLY A 71 3.63 8.17 -3.46
CA GLY A 71 3.27 9.14 -4.49
C GLY A 71 4.30 9.34 -5.60
N ALA A 72 5.34 8.50 -5.69
CA ALA A 72 6.27 8.51 -6.81
C ALA A 72 5.62 7.98 -8.11
N CYS A 73 4.64 7.07 -8.01
CA CYS A 73 3.83 6.61 -9.14
C CYS A 73 2.50 7.37 -9.17
N GLN A 74 2.52 8.59 -9.72
CA GLN A 74 1.31 9.41 -9.86
C GLN A 74 0.33 8.80 -10.87
N SER A 75 -0.96 9.06 -10.66
CA SER A 75 -1.99 8.70 -11.64
C SER A 75 -1.70 9.41 -12.96
N PRO A 76 -1.56 8.68 -14.07
CA PRO A 76 -1.47 9.30 -15.39
C PRO A 76 -2.82 9.94 -15.77
N ASP A 77 -2.82 10.70 -16.86
CA ASP A 77 -4.05 11.28 -17.41
C ASP A 77 -5.06 10.19 -17.79
N LEU A 78 -6.36 10.45 -17.58
CA LEU A 78 -7.45 9.50 -17.86
C LEU A 78 -7.49 9.04 -19.31
N LYS A 79 -6.93 9.82 -20.25
CA LYS A 79 -6.89 9.47 -21.68
C LYS A 79 -5.62 8.71 -22.06
N SER A 80 -4.69 8.51 -21.13
CA SER A 80 -3.47 7.74 -21.37
C SER A 80 -3.80 6.25 -21.49
N LEU A 81 -3.16 5.58 -22.43
CA LEU A 81 -3.17 4.12 -22.56
C LEU A 81 -2.61 3.42 -21.30
N GLU A 82 -1.82 4.14 -20.50
CA GLU A 82 -1.21 3.61 -19.27
C GLU A 82 -2.14 3.72 -18.05
N HIS A 83 -3.25 4.46 -18.15
CA HIS A 83 -4.15 4.69 -17.02
C HIS A 83 -4.83 3.41 -16.54
N GLU A 84 -5.31 2.58 -17.47
CA GLU A 84 -5.92 1.29 -17.12
C GLU A 84 -4.91 0.40 -16.38
N GLN A 85 -3.68 0.31 -16.88
CA GLN A 85 -2.62 -0.46 -16.26
C GLN A 85 -2.25 0.08 -14.87
N TRP A 86 -2.13 1.40 -14.72
CA TRP A 86 -1.90 2.04 -13.42
C TRP A 86 -3.04 1.72 -12.44
N SER A 87 -4.30 1.80 -12.89
CA SER A 87 -5.48 1.52 -12.07
C SER A 87 -5.49 0.09 -11.57
N CYS A 88 -5.21 -0.90 -12.44
CA CYS A 88 -5.13 -2.29 -12.03
C CYS A 88 -4.07 -2.52 -10.94
N VAL A 89 -2.89 -1.91 -11.09
CA VAL A 89 -1.82 -2.04 -10.09
C VAL A 89 -2.18 -1.33 -8.79
N ASN A 90 -2.79 -0.15 -8.88
CA ASN A 90 -3.31 0.58 -7.72
C ASN A 90 -4.31 -0.27 -6.94
N ASP A 91 -5.26 -0.91 -7.61
CA ASP A 91 -6.29 -1.73 -6.98
C ASP A 91 -5.71 -2.98 -6.32
N ILE A 92 -4.68 -3.59 -6.92
CA ILE A 92 -3.94 -4.70 -6.32
C ILE A 92 -3.22 -4.25 -5.04
N VAL A 93 -2.59 -3.07 -5.05
CA VAL A 93 -1.91 -2.54 -3.85
C VAL A 93 -2.93 -2.21 -2.75
N ILE A 94 -4.09 -1.64 -3.10
CA ILE A 94 -5.20 -1.44 -2.17
C ILE A 94 -5.62 -2.78 -1.57
N TYR A 95 -5.87 -3.79 -2.40
CA TYR A 95 -6.26 -5.12 -1.95
C TYR A 95 -5.25 -5.73 -0.98
N TRP A 96 -3.95 -5.65 -1.29
CA TRP A 96 -2.90 -6.15 -0.42
C TRP A 96 -2.86 -5.45 0.94
N ILE A 97 -3.04 -4.14 0.97
CA ILE A 97 -3.09 -3.38 2.22
C ILE A 97 -4.34 -3.76 3.01
N LEU A 98 -5.52 -3.79 2.38
CA LEU A 98 -6.78 -4.14 3.05
C LEU A 98 -6.75 -5.55 3.65
N ASN A 99 -6.18 -6.55 2.96
CA ASN A 99 -6.06 -7.90 3.52
C ASN A 99 -5.04 -8.02 4.66
N ALA A 100 -4.19 -7.01 4.84
CA ALA A 100 -3.27 -6.94 5.96
C ALA A 100 -3.86 -6.18 7.18
N LEU A 101 -5.13 -5.75 7.11
CA LEU A 101 -5.85 -5.04 8.17
C LEU A 101 -6.93 -5.94 8.80
N SER A 102 -7.25 -5.70 10.07
CA SER A 102 -8.42 -6.32 10.70
C SER A 102 -9.71 -5.77 10.09
N LYS A 103 -10.80 -6.56 10.15
CA LYS A 103 -12.10 -6.18 9.58
C LYS A 103 -12.60 -4.82 10.07
N ASP A 104 -12.42 -4.53 11.35
CA ASP A 104 -12.84 -3.27 11.98
C ASP A 104 -12.16 -2.05 11.35
N ILE A 105 -10.91 -2.20 10.88
CA ILE A 105 -10.17 -1.12 10.22
C ILE A 105 -10.57 -1.04 8.74
N VAL A 106 -10.72 -2.19 8.07
CA VAL A 106 -11.12 -2.28 6.65
C VAL A 106 -12.43 -1.55 6.41
N ASP A 107 -13.44 -1.75 7.25
CA ASP A 107 -14.77 -1.13 7.08
C ASP A 107 -14.70 0.41 7.03
N SER A 108 -13.72 0.99 7.73
CA SER A 108 -13.51 2.45 7.73
C SER A 108 -12.71 2.99 6.54
N MET A 109 -12.08 2.11 5.74
CA MET A 109 -11.09 2.49 4.72
C MET A 109 -11.34 1.86 3.35
N ILE A 110 -12.36 1.01 3.20
CA ILE A 110 -12.67 0.29 1.95
C ILE A 110 -12.99 1.21 0.76
N TYR A 111 -13.40 2.45 1.02
CA TYR A 111 -13.78 3.42 -0.01
C TYR A 111 -12.62 4.30 -0.52
N SER A 112 -11.40 4.09 -0.04
CA SER A 112 -10.22 4.80 -0.55
C SER A 112 -10.01 4.48 -2.03
N LYS A 113 -9.89 5.52 -2.86
CA LYS A 113 -9.79 5.37 -4.33
C LYS A 113 -8.38 5.04 -4.78
N THR A 114 -7.39 5.45 -4.00
CA THR A 114 -5.97 5.23 -4.32
C THR A 114 -5.25 4.57 -3.16
N ALA A 115 -4.24 3.76 -3.48
CA ALA A 115 -3.35 3.17 -2.48
C ALA A 115 -2.66 4.25 -1.63
N LYS A 116 -2.37 5.40 -2.23
CA LYS A 116 -1.82 6.57 -1.54
C LYS A 116 -2.80 7.13 -0.51
N GLU A 117 -4.05 7.37 -0.89
CA GLU A 117 -5.07 7.88 0.03
C GLU A 117 -5.31 6.92 1.21
N LEU A 118 -5.37 5.62 0.93
CA LEU A 118 -5.47 4.58 1.94
C LEU A 118 -4.28 4.63 2.90
N TRP A 119 -3.06 4.70 2.36
CA TRP A 119 -1.83 4.75 3.14
C TRP A 119 -1.73 6.02 4.00
N ASP A 120 -2.03 7.18 3.43
CA ASP A 120 -1.99 8.47 4.13
C ASP A 120 -3.02 8.48 5.28
N SER A 121 -4.19 7.87 5.09
CA SER A 121 -5.21 7.70 6.15
C SER A 121 -4.72 6.81 7.30
N LEU A 122 -4.02 5.71 6.98
CA LEU A 122 -3.40 4.83 7.98
C LEU A 122 -2.30 5.55 8.78
N GLU A 123 -1.42 6.28 8.11
CA GLU A 123 -0.34 7.05 8.73
C GLU A 123 -0.91 8.17 9.62
N GLN A 124 -1.97 8.84 9.18
CA GLN A 124 -2.63 9.87 9.98
C GLN A 124 -3.26 9.30 11.26
N ARG A 125 -3.93 8.14 11.16
CA ARG A 125 -4.68 7.53 12.27
C ARG A 125 -3.78 6.79 13.26
N PHE A 126 -2.78 6.07 12.76
CA PHE A 126 -1.96 5.15 13.57
C PHE A 126 -0.46 5.48 13.59
N GLY A 127 0.01 6.32 12.66
CA GLY A 127 1.43 6.71 12.54
C GLY A 127 1.89 7.75 13.54
N LYS A 128 0.96 8.51 14.15
CA LYS A 128 1.31 9.41 15.24
C LYS A 128 1.59 8.59 16.50
N SER A 129 2.77 8.79 17.10
CA SER A 129 3.02 8.39 18.48
C SER A 129 1.92 9.01 19.35
N ASN A 130 1.07 8.16 19.93
CA ASN A 130 -0.11 8.58 20.66
C ASN A 130 0.36 9.49 21.81
N GLY A 131 0.28 10.81 21.66
CA GLY A 131 0.88 11.77 22.59
C GLY A 131 0.35 11.60 24.01
N ALA A 132 -0.91 11.16 24.13
CA ALA A 132 -1.51 10.73 25.37
C ALA A 132 -0.84 9.47 25.97
N LYS A 133 -0.44 8.51 25.14
CA LYS A 133 0.30 7.31 25.55
C LYS A 133 1.74 7.66 25.95
N LEU A 134 2.40 8.56 25.23
CA LEU A 134 3.71 9.09 25.62
C LEU A 134 3.62 9.83 26.96
N TYR A 135 2.64 10.72 27.11
CA TYR A 135 2.39 11.44 28.35
C TYR A 135 2.01 10.49 29.50
N HIS A 136 1.22 9.46 29.23
CA HIS A 136 0.87 8.44 30.22
C HIS A 136 2.11 7.65 30.67
N LEU A 137 2.95 7.20 29.73
CA LEU A 137 4.22 6.54 30.03
C LEU A 137 5.17 7.48 30.80
N GLN A 138 5.24 8.76 30.42
CA GLN A 138 6.01 9.77 31.16
C GLN A 138 5.47 9.98 32.58
N LYS A 139 4.14 9.99 32.75
CA LYS A 139 3.48 10.09 34.04
C LYS A 139 3.74 8.86 34.90
N GLU A 140 3.63 7.65 34.35
CA GLU A 140 4.00 6.42 35.06
C GLU A 140 5.47 6.44 35.46
N LEU A 141 6.37 6.80 34.54
CA LEU A 141 7.81 6.92 34.82
C LEU A 141 8.09 7.93 35.94
N SER A 142 7.40 9.08 35.93
CA SER A 142 7.53 10.10 36.97
C SER A 142 6.98 9.67 38.33
N GLY A 143 6.04 8.71 38.34
CA GLY A 143 5.47 8.12 39.55
C GLY A 143 6.25 6.93 40.10
N ILE A 144 7.15 6.33 39.29
CA ILE A 144 8.00 5.21 39.73
C ILE A 144 9.10 5.75 40.64
N THR A 145 8.92 5.53 41.94
CA THR A 145 9.94 5.78 42.97
C THR A 145 10.43 4.44 43.52
N GLN A 146 11.71 4.37 43.91
CA GLN A 146 12.31 3.13 44.42
C GLN A 146 11.63 2.67 45.72
N GLY A 147 11.29 3.61 46.60
CA GLY A 147 10.64 3.31 47.89
C GLY A 147 11.41 2.25 48.67
N ASN A 148 10.69 1.24 49.18
CA ASN A 148 11.27 0.06 49.85
C ASN A 148 11.54 -1.11 48.88
N SER A 149 11.52 -0.89 47.56
CA SER A 149 11.80 -1.93 46.58
C SER A 149 13.31 -2.16 46.49
N ASP A 150 13.73 -3.42 46.48
CA ASP A 150 15.09 -3.78 46.09
C ASP A 150 15.42 -3.22 44.69
N ILE A 151 16.70 -2.91 44.49
CA ILE A 151 17.26 -2.31 43.28
C ILE A 151 16.88 -3.13 42.05
N ALA A 152 16.95 -4.46 42.11
CA ALA A 152 16.61 -5.29 40.95
C ALA A 152 15.12 -5.19 40.59
N ARG A 153 14.22 -5.16 41.60
CA ARG A 153 12.78 -4.97 41.38
C ARG A 153 12.44 -3.57 40.86
N TYR A 154 13.16 -2.53 41.28
CA TYR A 154 12.99 -1.18 40.77
C TYR A 154 13.42 -1.05 39.30
N PHE A 155 14.61 -1.55 38.95
CA PHE A 155 15.10 -1.54 37.57
C PHE A 155 14.24 -2.38 36.62
N THR A 156 13.60 -3.44 37.13
CA THR A 156 12.65 -4.24 36.33
C THR A 156 11.37 -3.47 36.01
N LYS A 157 10.91 -2.56 36.89
CA LYS A 157 9.74 -1.69 36.62
C LYS A 157 10.04 -0.54 35.65
N LEU A 158 11.32 -0.21 35.45
CA LEU A 158 11.80 0.92 34.65
C LEU A 158 12.08 0.57 33.17
N LYS A 159 12.10 -0.73 32.84
CA LYS A 159 12.45 -1.27 31.53
C LYS A 159 11.22 -1.58 30.68
#